data_AF-A0A7X6Q2J8-F1
#
_entry.id   AF-A0A7X6Q2J8-F1
#
_cell.length_a   1.000
_cell.length_b   1.000
_cell.length_c   1.000
_cell.angle_alpha   90.00
_cell.angle_beta   90.00
_cell.angle_gamma   90.00
#
_symmetry.space_group_name_H-M   'P 1'
#
loop_
_entity.id
_entity.type
_entity.pdbx_description
1 polymer ?
#
loop_
_entity_poly.entity_id
_entity_poly.type
_entity_poly.pdbx_seq_one_letter_code
_entity_poly.pdbx_strand_id
1 'polypeptide(L)'
;GKADIAMAGLTINENRKEFVTFSDAYYEASQQLIVMADDDRFDKVQTVAEAEALLAGLGQEIKIGVQAGTTAQFYLEGDPDWDFEGFPVTCVGYKSGSLAVQDMLNGNIHYVIIDEAPAQFIVDAINKLS
;
A
#
# COMPACT_ATOMS: atom_id res chain seq x y z
N GLY A 1 -3.68 8.44 16.94
CA GLY A 1 -2.25 8.08 16.84
C GLY A 1 -1.56 9.10 15.98
N LYS A 2 -0.40 8.79 15.39
CA LYS A 2 0.20 9.59 14.31
C LYS A 2 -0.05 9.00 12.92
N ALA A 3 -0.27 7.69 12.84
CA ALA A 3 -0.61 6.99 11.61
C ALA A 3 -1.85 6.12 11.86
N ASP A 4 -2.62 5.90 10.81
CA ASP A 4 -3.84 5.08 10.81
C ASP A 4 -3.91 4.22 9.54
N ILE A 5 -4.65 3.11 9.60
CA ILE A 5 -4.95 2.27 8.44
C ILE A 5 -6.20 2.83 7.78
N ALA A 6 -6.02 3.45 6.62
CA ALA A 6 -7.09 4.05 5.83
C ALA A 6 -7.89 3.01 5.04
N MET A 7 -7.25 1.93 4.59
CA MET A 7 -7.91 0.89 3.80
C MET A 7 -7.39 -0.48 4.18
N ALA A 8 -8.32 -1.40 4.41
CA ALA A 8 -8.04 -2.81 4.65
C ALA A 8 -8.60 -3.68 3.52
N GLY A 9 -7.82 -4.68 3.10
CA GLY A 9 -8.33 -5.69 2.16
C GLY A 9 -8.26 -5.30 0.69
N LEU A 10 -7.20 -4.60 0.26
CA LEU A 10 -6.85 -4.54 -1.16
C LEU A 10 -6.45 -5.95 -1.62
N THR A 11 -7.44 -6.75 -2.01
CA THR A 11 -7.24 -8.12 -2.50
C THR A 11 -6.66 -8.04 -3.91
N ILE A 12 -5.36 -8.29 -4.02
CA ILE A 12 -4.72 -8.42 -5.33
C ILE A 12 -5.10 -9.81 -5.87
N ASN A 13 -6.05 -9.79 -6.83
CA ASN A 13 -6.77 -10.95 -7.36
C ASN A 13 -5.84 -12.10 -7.83
N GLU A 14 -6.30 -13.36 -7.73
CA GLU A 14 -5.53 -14.58 -8.04
C GLU A 14 -5.07 -14.66 -9.50
N ASN A 15 -5.82 -14.09 -10.45
CA ASN A 15 -5.39 -14.01 -11.86
C ASN A 15 -4.12 -13.16 -12.07
N ARG A 16 -3.71 -12.36 -11.08
CA ARG A 16 -2.45 -11.58 -11.09
C ARG A 16 -1.32 -12.27 -10.33
N LYS A 17 -1.56 -13.44 -9.72
CA LYS A 17 -0.56 -14.23 -8.98
C LYS A 17 0.16 -15.29 -9.83
N GLU A 18 -0.35 -15.62 -11.02
CA GLU A 18 0.15 -16.76 -11.83
C GLU A 18 1.62 -16.64 -12.28
N PHE A 19 2.25 -15.46 -12.21
CA PHE A 19 3.66 -15.28 -12.59
C PHE A 19 4.65 -15.35 -11.44
N VAL A 20 4.18 -15.43 -10.18
CA VAL A 20 5.08 -15.62 -9.05
C VAL A 20 5.12 -17.11 -8.71
N THR A 21 6.17 -17.79 -9.17
CA THR A 21 6.39 -19.22 -8.94
C THR A 21 6.52 -19.50 -7.44
N PHE A 22 5.41 -19.76 -6.76
CA PHE A 22 5.40 -20.30 -5.42
C PHE A 22 4.53 -21.55 -5.40
N SER A 23 5.22 -22.70 -5.28
CA SER A 23 4.63 -23.93 -4.79
C SER A 23 3.98 -23.66 -3.43
N ASP A 24 2.65 -23.72 -3.42
CA ASP A 24 1.73 -23.57 -2.28
C ASP A 24 1.49 -22.13 -1.79
N ALA A 25 0.38 -21.50 -2.20
CA ALA A 25 -0.08 -20.25 -1.59
C ALA A 25 -1.62 -20.10 -1.60
N TYR A 26 -2.30 -20.78 -0.68
CA TYR A 26 -3.62 -20.37 -0.18
C TYR A 26 -3.46 -19.18 0.78
N TYR A 27 -2.94 -18.05 0.30
CA TYR A 27 -2.83 -16.81 1.08
C TYR A 27 -3.53 -15.68 0.33
N GLU A 28 -4.71 -15.29 0.81
CA GLU A 28 -5.35 -14.02 0.45
C GLU A 28 -4.49 -12.89 1.02
N ALA A 29 -3.47 -12.44 0.29
CA ALA A 29 -2.66 -11.30 0.67
C ALA A 29 -3.50 -10.02 0.50
N SER A 30 -4.08 -9.54 1.60
CA SER A 30 -4.71 -8.24 1.71
C SER A 30 -3.62 -7.18 1.91
N GLN A 31 -3.52 -6.21 0.99
CA GLN A 31 -2.73 -5.01 1.25
C GLN A 31 -3.54 -4.02 2.09
N GLN A 32 -2.84 -3.19 2.85
CA GLN A 32 -3.38 -2.08 3.62
C GLN A 32 -2.74 -0.77 3.20
N LEU A 33 -3.54 0.29 3.09
CA LEU A 33 -3.06 1.66 2.97
C LEU A 33 -2.93 2.26 4.35
N ILE A 34 -1.74 2.78 4.66
CA ILE A 34 -1.44 3.54 5.87
C ILE A 34 -1.35 5.01 5.47
N VAL A 35 -2.01 5.85 6.27
CA VAL A 35 -2.08 7.31 6.11
C VAL A 35 -1.64 8.00 7.40
N MET A 36 -1.40 9.31 7.32
CA MET A 36 -1.34 10.16 8.52
C MET A 36 -2.72 10.22 9.19
N ALA A 37 -2.74 10.27 10.52
CA ALA A 37 -3.98 10.23 11.31
C ALA A 37 -4.95 11.40 11.05
N ASP A 38 -4.46 12.47 10.41
CA ASP A 38 -5.22 13.66 10.04
C ASP A 38 -5.60 13.71 8.55
N ASP A 39 -5.33 12.66 7.76
CA ASP A 39 -5.76 12.54 6.36
C ASP A 39 -7.08 11.76 6.27
N ASP A 40 -8.17 12.48 6.01
CA ASP A 40 -9.55 11.96 5.93
C ASP A 40 -9.98 11.57 4.50
N ARG A 41 -9.08 11.68 3.51
CA ARG A 41 -9.42 11.44 2.09
C ARG A 41 -9.91 10.02 1.81
N PHE A 42 -9.48 9.07 2.64
CA PHE A 42 -9.78 7.66 2.49
C PHE A 42 -10.90 7.16 3.42
N ASP A 43 -11.41 7.99 4.33
CA ASP A 43 -12.46 7.60 5.32
C ASP A 43 -13.75 7.08 4.67
N LYS A 44 -14.02 7.50 3.44
CA LYS A 44 -15.23 7.14 2.67
C LYS A 44 -15.00 6.01 1.68
N VAL A 45 -13.78 5.51 1.57
CA VAL A 45 -13.46 4.40 0.67
C VAL A 45 -13.89 3.10 1.34
N GLN A 46 -14.83 2.39 0.74
CA GLN A 46 -15.38 1.14 1.28
C GLN A 46 -15.09 -0.06 0.39
N THR A 47 -14.63 0.18 -0.83
CA THR A 47 -14.41 -0.85 -1.85
C THR A 47 -13.05 -0.71 -2.51
N VAL A 48 -12.54 -1.82 -3.04
CA VAL A 48 -11.30 -1.84 -3.85
C VAL A 48 -11.41 -0.92 -5.07
N ALA A 49 -12.57 -0.89 -5.74
CA ALA A 49 -12.77 -0.04 -6.91
C ALA A 49 -12.70 1.47 -6.59
N GLU A 50 -13.22 1.88 -5.43
CA GLU A 50 -13.10 3.27 -4.95
C GLU A 50 -11.66 3.61 -4.59
N ALA A 51 -10.93 2.66 -3.99
CA ALA A 51 -9.51 2.80 -3.69
C ALA A 51 -8.69 2.98 -4.98
N GLU A 52 -8.91 2.12 -5.97
CA GLU A 52 -8.26 2.18 -7.28
C GLU A 52 -8.59 3.48 -8.01
N ALA A 53 -9.86 3.91 -7.98
CA ALA A 53 -10.28 5.18 -8.58
C ALA A 53 -9.61 6.39 -7.89
N LEU A 54 -9.46 6.34 -6.56
CA LEU A 54 -8.75 7.37 -5.82
C LEU A 54 -7.27 7.37 -6.20
N LEU A 55 -6.59 6.22 -6.14
CA LEU A 55 -5.17 6.08 -6.54
C LEU A 55 -4.93 6.52 -8.00
N ALA A 56 -5.85 6.19 -8.91
CA ALA A 56 -5.80 6.61 -10.31
C ALA A 56 -6.05 8.12 -10.50
N GLY A 57 -6.77 8.75 -9.57
CA GLY A 57 -6.99 10.19 -9.54
C GLY A 57 -5.88 10.98 -8.84
N LEU A 58 -4.89 10.31 -8.25
CA LEU A 58 -3.69 10.96 -7.72
C LEU A 58 -2.75 11.38 -8.85
N GLY A 59 -1.74 12.19 -8.53
CA GLY A 59 -0.70 12.60 -9.47
C GLY A 59 0.69 12.10 -9.06
N GLN A 60 1.66 12.25 -9.96
CA GLN A 60 3.03 11.76 -9.77
C GLN A 60 3.75 12.45 -8.60
N GLU A 61 3.27 13.61 -8.15
CA GLU A 61 3.71 14.28 -6.93
C GLU A 61 3.43 13.47 -5.67
N ILE A 62 2.42 12.60 -5.71
CA ILE A 62 2.08 11.72 -4.61
C ILE A 62 3.04 10.53 -4.60
N LYS A 63 3.87 10.52 -3.56
CA LYS A 63 4.78 9.42 -3.25
C LYS A 63 4.13 8.41 -2.33
N ILE A 64 4.14 7.15 -2.73
CA ILE A 64 3.62 6.02 -1.96
C ILE A 64 4.76 5.03 -1.68
N GLY A 65 4.99 4.77 -0.40
CA GLY A 65 6.02 3.84 0.05
C GLY A 65 5.52 2.39 0.05
N VAL A 66 6.39 1.47 -0.34
CA VAL A 66 6.14 0.02 -0.30
C VAL A 66 7.36 -0.73 0.20
N GLN A 67 7.19 -1.97 0.64
CA GLN A 67 8.33 -2.86 0.78
C GLN A 67 8.78 -3.34 -0.62
N ALA A 68 10.05 -3.13 -0.95
CA ALA A 68 10.58 -3.48 -2.27
C ALA A 68 10.48 -4.99 -2.55
N GLY A 69 10.11 -5.35 -3.77
CA GLY A 69 9.95 -6.73 -4.23
C GLY A 69 8.67 -7.42 -3.72
N THR A 70 7.69 -6.66 -3.24
CA THR A 70 6.37 -7.19 -2.82
C THR A 70 5.29 -6.90 -3.86
N THR A 71 4.17 -7.61 -3.76
CA THR A 71 3.02 -7.41 -4.64
C THR A 71 2.51 -5.97 -4.64
N ALA A 72 2.60 -5.24 -3.52
CA ALA A 72 2.25 -3.83 -3.44
C ALA A 72 3.07 -2.95 -4.40
N GLN A 73 4.37 -3.23 -4.57
CA GLN A 73 5.21 -2.48 -5.49
C GLN A 73 4.73 -2.67 -6.93
N PHE A 74 4.58 -3.93 -7.35
CA PHE A 74 4.10 -4.25 -8.71
C PHE A 74 2.69 -3.70 -8.96
N TYR A 75 1.84 -3.68 -7.94
CA TYR A 75 0.51 -3.10 -8.04
C TYR A 75 0.52 -1.58 -8.21
N LEU A 76 1.50 -0.88 -7.67
CA LEU A 76 1.63 0.57 -7.88
C LEU A 76 2.28 0.91 -9.22
N GLU A 77 3.36 0.21 -9.55
CA GLU A 77 4.16 0.47 -10.75
C GLU A 77 3.51 -0.07 -12.02
N GLY A 78 2.58 -1.01 -11.88
CA GLY A 78 2.03 -1.75 -13.01
C GLY A 78 2.97 -2.84 -13.51
N ASP A 79 2.44 -3.66 -14.40
CA ASP A 79 3.20 -4.66 -15.13
C ASP A 79 2.65 -4.73 -16.58
N PRO A 80 3.46 -4.39 -17.60
CA PRO A 80 3.07 -4.51 -19.01
C PRO A 80 2.67 -5.94 -19.39
N ASP A 81 3.26 -6.96 -18.76
CA ASP A 81 2.91 -8.37 -19.01
C ASP A 81 1.50 -8.69 -18.49
N TRP A 82 0.94 -7.85 -17.61
CA TRP A 82 -0.38 -8.00 -17.00
C TRP A 82 -1.43 -7.04 -17.57
N ASP A 83 -1.10 -6.30 -18.64
CA ASP A 83 -1.97 -5.27 -19.23
C ASP A 83 -2.46 -4.26 -18.17
N PHE A 84 -1.60 -3.95 -17.21
CA PHE A 84 -1.91 -3.08 -16.10
C PHE A 84 -0.82 -2.02 -15.96
N GLU A 85 -1.15 -0.77 -16.30
CA GLU A 85 -0.20 0.34 -16.33
C GLU A 85 0.17 0.88 -14.94
N GLY A 86 -0.44 0.34 -13.87
CA GLY A 86 -0.25 0.83 -12.51
C GLY A 86 -1.05 2.11 -12.24
N PHE A 87 -0.61 2.89 -11.26
CA PHE A 87 -1.23 4.15 -10.89
C PHE A 87 -0.28 5.32 -11.19
N PRO A 88 -0.81 6.52 -11.49
CA PRO A 88 -0.02 7.70 -11.82
C PRO A 88 0.63 8.34 -10.58
N VAL A 89 1.26 7.55 -9.72
CA VAL A 89 1.92 7.96 -8.46
C VAL A 89 3.40 7.61 -8.50
N THR A 90 4.20 8.25 -7.64
CA THR A 90 5.61 7.86 -7.47
C THR A 90 5.69 6.72 -6.45
N CYS A 91 6.02 5.51 -6.90
CA CYS A 91 6.34 4.38 -6.03
C CYS A 91 7.74 4.56 -5.41
N VAL A 92 7.86 4.37 -4.08
CA VAL A 92 9.13 4.44 -3.36
C VAL A 92 9.37 3.13 -2.62
N GLY A 93 10.38 2.38 -3.04
CA GLY A 93 10.73 1.09 -2.42
C GLY A 93 11.58 1.23 -1.16
N TYR A 94 11.19 0.54 -0.10
CA TYR A 94 11.91 0.46 1.17
C TYR A 94 12.31 -0.97 1.51
N LYS A 95 13.33 -1.12 2.37
CA LYS A 95 13.76 -2.43 2.87
C LYS A 95 12.76 -3.09 3.83
N SER A 96 11.88 -2.29 4.45
CA SER A 96 10.83 -2.77 5.34
C SER A 96 9.68 -1.76 5.41
N GLY A 97 8.47 -2.25 5.72
CA GLY A 97 7.31 -1.38 5.95
C GLY A 97 7.53 -0.35 7.06
N SER A 98 8.27 -0.69 8.12
CA SER A 98 8.55 0.24 9.21
C SER A 98 9.36 1.46 8.76
N LEU A 99 10.32 1.27 7.84
CA LEU A 99 11.09 2.39 7.28
C LEU A 99 10.21 3.28 6.41
N ALA A 100 9.29 2.68 5.63
CA ALA A 100 8.33 3.44 4.83
C ALA A 100 7.43 4.31 5.73
N VAL A 101 6.86 3.74 6.80
CA VAL A 101 5.98 4.53 7.70
C VAL A 101 6.77 5.60 8.45
N GLN A 102 8.03 5.34 8.85
CA GLN A 102 8.89 6.40 9.42
C GLN A 102 9.12 7.55 8.45
N ASP A 103 9.32 7.26 7.17
CA ASP A 103 9.53 8.29 6.16
C ASP A 103 8.25 9.09 5.86
N MET A 104 7.09 8.41 5.91
CA MET A 104 5.77 9.05 5.84
C MET A 104 5.56 10.03 7.00
N LEU A 105 5.86 9.61 8.24
CA LEU A 105 5.77 10.47 9.42
C LEU A 105 6.70 11.69 9.36
N ASN A 106 7.82 11.59 8.63
CA ASN A 106 8.73 12.70 8.39
C ASN A 106 8.24 13.65 7.28
N GLY A 107 7.15 13.32 6.58
CA GLY A 107 6.59 14.10 5.47
C GLY A 107 7.32 13.95 4.14
N ASN A 108 8.17 12.93 3.99
CA ASN A 108 8.93 12.71 2.75
C ASN A 108 8.12 11.94 1.70
N ILE A 109 7.16 11.13 2.15
CA ILE A 109 6.16 10.43 1.35
C ILE A 109 4.77 10.65 1.95
N HIS A 110 3.72 10.34 1.18
CA HIS A 110 2.34 10.66 1.57
C HIS A 110 1.65 9.45 2.18
N TYR A 111 1.86 8.27 1.59
CA TYR A 111 1.15 7.05 1.93
C TYR A 111 2.08 5.85 1.96
N VAL A 112 1.65 4.76 2.60
CA VAL A 112 2.35 3.47 2.56
C VAL A 112 1.37 2.35 2.24
N ILE A 113 1.73 1.45 1.32
CA ILE A 113 0.98 0.22 1.04
C ILE A 113 1.85 -0.99 1.37
N ILE A 114 1.38 -1.83 2.29
CA ILE A 114 2.03 -3.08 2.71
C ILE A 114 0.99 -4.13 3.14
N ASP A 115 1.42 -5.38 3.32
CA ASP A 115 0.54 -6.46 3.76
C ASP A 115 -0.16 -6.15 5.10
N GLU A 116 -1.39 -6.63 5.28
CA GLU A 116 -2.24 -6.37 6.45
C GLU A 116 -1.58 -6.74 7.79
N ALA A 117 -0.99 -7.93 7.88
CA ALA A 117 -0.38 -8.37 9.12
C ALA A 117 0.72 -7.39 9.61
N PRO A 118 1.77 -7.07 8.82
CA PRO A 118 2.78 -6.11 9.25
C PRO A 118 2.24 -4.68 9.40
N ALA A 119 1.26 -4.25 8.61
CA ALA A 119 0.66 -2.92 8.72
C ALA A 119 0.08 -2.65 10.12
N GLN A 120 -0.74 -3.58 10.63
CA GLN A 120 -1.33 -3.44 11.96
C GLN A 120 -0.25 -3.36 13.06
N PHE A 121 0.76 -4.25 13.00
CA PHE A 121 1.85 -4.23 13.98
C PHE A 121 2.65 -2.92 13.95
N ILE A 122 2.92 -2.39 12.76
CA ILE A 122 3.71 -1.17 12.58
C ILE A 122 2.93 0.04 13.10
N VAL A 123 1.66 0.19 12.71
CA VAL A 123 0.81 1.31 13.15
C VAL A 123 0.62 1.29 14.67
N ASP A 124 0.33 0.13 15.25
CA ASP A 124 0.22 -0.04 16.70
C ASP A 124 1.50 0.34 17.44
N ALA A 125 2.66 -0.11 16.94
CA ALA A 125 3.95 0.20 17.55
C ALA A 125 4.26 1.71 17.50
N ILE A 126 4.01 2.35 16.36
CA ILE A 126 4.22 3.80 16.16
C ILE A 126 3.32 4.63 17.07
N ASN A 127 2.05 4.24 17.19
CA ASN A 127 1.08 4.93 18.01
C ASN A 127 1.36 4.78 19.51
N LYS A 128 2.01 3.69 19.95
CA LYS A 128 2.48 3.52 21.34
C LYS A 128 3.72 4.34 21.68
N LEU A 129 4.53 4.71 20.68
CA LEU A 129 5.76 5.48 20.85
C LEU A 129 5.56 7.00 20.74
N SER A 130 4.34 7.42 20.42
CA SER A 130 3.96 8.81 20.14
C SER A 130 3.15 9.43 21.26
#